data_AF-A0A2V5M266-F1
#
_entry.id   AF-A0A2V5M266-F1
#
_cell.length_a   1.000
_cell.length_b   1.000
_cell.length_c   1.000
_cell.angle_alpha   90.00
_cell.angle_beta   90.00
_cell.angle_gamma   90.00
#
_symmetry.space_group_name_H-M   'P 1'
#
loop_
_entity.id
_entity.type
_entity.pdbx_description
1 polymer ?
#
loop_
_entity_poly.entity_id
_entity_poly.type
_entity_poly.pdbx_seq_one_letter_code
_entity_poly.pdbx_strand_id
1 'polypeptide(L)'
;MKSKRLETLCRKLSNVCTRVKARMPLLRQLEFAFRSTDILSVGQPGVSPGELVESAGKMPAGPTAETAVLLQTARELLRAHGADRIARELRVEWNSRLKTAAGRADYCQKLISLNPQLFEHPTEIDRTLRHELAHILAQLRAGRRRVLPHGAEWRQACCDLGIADEKRCHNLPFKVSESARRYVYKCPQCQRDFPRVRRIMRAVACLACCRAHNGGEFDARFRLKLVRL
;
A
#
# COMPACT_ATOMS: atom_id res chain seq x y z
N MET A 1 46.88 16.01 56.38
CA MET A 1 45.90 15.56 57.39
C MET A 1 44.50 16.00 56.95
N LYS A 2 43.66 15.01 56.59
CA LYS A 2 42.19 14.87 56.76
C LYS A 2 41.34 16.16 56.66
N SER A 3 40.56 16.34 55.59
CA SER A 3 39.21 15.76 55.38
C SER A 3 38.09 16.61 56.00
N LYS A 4 37.20 17.13 55.14
CA LYS A 4 35.74 17.03 55.25
C LYS A 4 35.11 17.56 53.95
N ARG A 5 34.98 16.67 52.96
CA ARG A 5 34.00 16.84 51.87
C ARG A 5 32.63 16.59 52.49
N LEU A 6 31.75 17.59 52.42
CA LEU A 6 30.34 17.43 52.74
C LEU A 6 29.68 16.59 51.65
N GLU A 7 29.46 15.33 51.98
CA GLU A 7 28.57 14.41 51.28
C GLU A 7 27.15 14.96 51.35
N THR A 8 26.55 15.27 50.19
CA THR A 8 25.10 15.51 50.13
C THR A 8 24.43 14.27 49.57
N LEU A 9 23.60 13.69 50.43
CA LEU A 9 22.89 12.44 50.25
C LEU A 9 21.93 12.48 49.05
N CYS A 10 22.04 11.42 48.27
CA CYS A 10 21.01 10.79 47.45
C CYS A 10 19.56 10.98 47.98
N ARG A 11 18.70 11.62 47.18
CA ARG A 11 17.25 11.34 47.15
C ARG A 11 16.85 10.96 45.73
N LYS A 12 16.78 9.66 45.49
CA LYS A 12 16.11 9.06 44.34
C LYS A 12 14.61 9.41 44.44
N LEU A 13 14.13 10.33 43.61
CA LEU A 13 12.71 10.45 43.32
C LEU A 13 12.35 9.45 42.23
N SER A 14 11.84 8.31 42.67
CA SER A 14 11.17 7.31 41.84
C SER A 14 9.84 7.87 41.34
N ASN A 15 9.86 8.57 40.21
CA ASN A 15 8.62 8.88 39.49
C ASN A 15 8.17 7.63 38.73
N VAL A 16 7.31 6.86 39.40
CA VAL A 16 6.43 5.87 38.78
C VAL A 16 5.49 6.63 37.84
N CYS A 17 5.86 6.71 36.57
CA CYS A 17 4.96 7.22 35.54
C CYS A 17 3.92 6.12 35.25
N THR A 18 2.80 6.17 35.98
CA THR A 18 1.61 5.39 35.69
C THR A 18 1.16 5.70 34.26
N ARG A 19 1.30 4.67 33.42
CA ARG A 19 0.97 4.65 31.99
C ARG A 19 -0.54 4.81 31.82
N VAL A 20 -1.03 6.05 31.78
CA VAL A 20 -2.40 6.33 31.34
C VAL A 20 -2.47 5.93 29.87
N LYS A 21 -3.22 4.86 29.56
CA LYS A 21 -3.56 4.45 28.20
C LYS A 21 -4.37 5.58 27.54
N ALA A 22 -3.68 6.48 26.85
CA ALA A 22 -4.31 7.39 25.92
C ALA A 22 -5.04 6.56 24.85
N ARG A 23 -6.37 6.70 24.80
CA ARG A 23 -7.23 6.13 23.77
C ARG A 23 -6.75 6.67 22.41
N MET A 24 -6.16 5.81 21.60
CA MET A 24 -5.79 6.11 20.21
C MET A 24 -7.07 6.44 19.42
N PRO A 25 -7.18 7.62 18.77
CA PRO A 25 -8.19 7.82 17.76
C PRO A 25 -7.79 7.02 16.51
N LEU A 26 -8.58 6.01 16.16
CA LEU A 26 -8.47 5.28 14.90
C LEU A 26 -8.99 6.16 13.74
N LEU A 27 -8.26 7.22 13.41
CA LEU A 27 -8.47 7.99 12.18
C LEU A 27 -7.52 7.46 11.10
N ARG A 28 -7.94 6.38 10.43
CA ARG A 28 -7.46 6.09 9.07
C ARG A 28 -8.54 6.57 8.10
N GLN A 29 -8.44 7.85 7.72
CA GLN A 29 -9.01 8.34 6.47
C GLN A 29 -8.43 7.51 5.33
N LEU A 30 -9.24 6.60 4.81
CA LEU A 30 -9.06 6.04 3.48
C LEU A 30 -9.75 6.99 2.52
N GLU A 31 -9.01 7.93 1.94
CA GLU A 31 -9.45 8.63 0.73
C GLU A 31 -9.41 7.64 -0.43
N PHE A 32 -10.54 6.96 -0.67
CA PHE A 32 -10.81 6.34 -1.97
C PHE A 32 -11.59 7.35 -2.81
N ALA A 33 -10.86 8.14 -3.61
CA ALA A 33 -11.46 8.90 -4.69
C ALA A 33 -11.83 7.94 -5.83
N PHE A 34 -13.03 7.37 -5.79
CA PHE A 34 -13.65 6.83 -7.00
C PHE A 34 -14.36 7.98 -7.69
N ARG A 35 -13.81 8.44 -8.82
CA ARG A 35 -14.57 9.26 -9.77
C ARG A 35 -15.64 8.36 -10.40
N SER A 36 -16.90 8.64 -10.12
CA SER A 36 -18.01 8.14 -10.92
C SER A 36 -17.98 8.90 -12.24
N THR A 37 -17.83 8.20 -13.36
CA THR A 37 -18.18 8.72 -14.67
C THR A 37 -19.44 8.02 -15.13
N ASP A 38 -20.38 8.83 -15.58
CA ASP A 38 -21.75 8.48 -15.90
C ASP A 38 -21.90 7.42 -17.00
N ILE A 39 -22.98 6.67 -16.83
CA ILE A 39 -23.53 5.69 -17.76
C ILE A 39 -24.23 6.43 -18.90
N LEU A 40 -23.92 6.08 -20.15
CA LEU A 40 -24.84 6.21 -21.27
C LEU A 40 -24.89 4.91 -22.08
N SER A 41 -26.07 4.70 -22.67
CA SER A 41 -26.70 3.43 -23.04
C SER A 41 -26.39 2.88 -24.43
N VAL A 42 -26.51 1.54 -24.51
CA VAL A 42 -27.12 0.69 -25.57
C VAL A 42 -26.47 0.58 -26.96
N GLY A 43 -26.18 -0.68 -27.32
CA GLY A 43 -26.08 -1.19 -28.69
C GLY A 43 -25.60 -2.66 -28.73
N GLN A 44 -26.49 -3.58 -29.14
CA GLN A 44 -26.21 -4.96 -29.60
C GLN A 44 -26.88 -5.12 -30.99
N PRO A 45 -26.68 -6.20 -31.77
CA PRO A 45 -25.77 -7.35 -31.62
C PRO A 45 -25.00 -7.73 -32.92
N GLY A 46 -24.08 -8.71 -32.82
CA GLY A 46 -23.77 -9.62 -33.92
C GLY A 46 -22.30 -10.02 -34.06
N VAL A 47 -21.98 -11.28 -33.73
CA VAL A 47 -21.23 -12.26 -34.54
C VAL A 47 -20.88 -13.47 -33.66
N SER A 48 -21.03 -14.64 -34.26
CA SER A 48 -21.00 -16.00 -33.71
C SER A 48 -19.58 -16.55 -33.43
N PRO A 49 -19.47 -17.77 -32.85
CA PRO A 49 -18.36 -18.19 -31.99
C PRO A 49 -17.31 -19.05 -32.69
N GLY A 50 -16.09 -19.04 -32.14
CA GLY A 50 -15.11 -20.10 -32.38
C GLY A 50 -13.68 -19.59 -32.31
N GLU A 51 -13.04 -19.73 -31.16
CA GLU A 51 -11.79 -20.49 -31.04
C GLU A 51 -11.32 -20.51 -29.58
N LEU A 52 -11.31 -21.71 -29.03
CA LEU A 52 -10.62 -22.05 -27.80
C LEU A 52 -9.12 -21.91 -28.05
N VAL A 53 -8.47 -20.98 -27.36
CA VAL A 53 -7.04 -21.11 -27.07
C VAL A 53 -6.89 -21.31 -25.58
N GLU A 54 -6.82 -22.59 -25.22
CA GLU A 54 -6.13 -23.03 -24.03
C GLU A 54 -4.66 -22.61 -24.14
N SER A 55 -4.21 -21.79 -23.19
CA SER A 55 -3.02 -22.20 -22.42
C SER A 55 -2.94 -21.36 -21.16
N ALA A 56 -3.50 -21.90 -20.08
CA ALA A 56 -3.08 -21.53 -18.74
C ALA A 56 -1.65 -22.06 -18.56
N GLY A 57 -0.68 -21.29 -19.05
CA GLY A 57 0.75 -21.54 -18.85
C GLY A 57 1.02 -21.63 -17.35
N LYS A 58 1.28 -22.85 -16.89
CA LYS A 58 1.69 -23.16 -15.52
C LYS A 58 2.99 -22.40 -15.23
N MET A 59 2.88 -21.33 -14.45
CA MET A 59 4.03 -20.47 -14.15
C MET A 59 5.08 -21.22 -13.31
N PRO A 60 6.37 -21.04 -13.61
CA PRO A 60 7.46 -21.71 -12.91
C PRO A 60 7.54 -21.21 -11.45
N ALA A 61 7.48 -22.15 -10.51
CA ALA A 61 7.50 -21.90 -9.07
C ALA A 61 8.92 -21.84 -8.48
N GLY A 62 9.90 -21.29 -9.22
CA GLY A 62 11.30 -21.21 -8.79
C GLY A 62 11.96 -19.90 -9.19
N PRO A 63 13.10 -19.52 -8.55
CA PRO A 63 13.89 -18.37 -8.97
C PRO A 63 14.39 -18.60 -10.40
N THR A 64 13.77 -17.93 -11.36
CA THR A 64 14.20 -17.94 -12.77
C THR A 64 15.50 -17.17 -12.92
N ALA A 65 16.26 -17.43 -13.99
CA ALA A 65 17.46 -16.66 -14.33
C ALA A 65 17.18 -15.15 -14.39
N GLU A 66 15.99 -14.77 -14.89
CA GLU A 66 15.50 -13.39 -14.89
C GLU A 66 15.38 -12.80 -13.48
N THR A 67 14.84 -13.57 -12.53
CA THR A 67 14.70 -13.12 -11.13
C THR A 67 16.07 -12.88 -10.50
N ALA A 68 17.07 -13.70 -10.85
CA ALA A 68 18.44 -13.52 -10.38
C ALA A 68 19.06 -12.24 -10.95
N VAL A 69 18.82 -11.92 -12.23
CA VAL A 69 19.26 -10.66 -12.85
C VAL A 69 18.64 -9.46 -12.15
N LEU A 70 17.31 -9.46 -11.96
CA LEU A 70 16.61 -8.36 -11.26
C LEU A 70 17.14 -8.16 -9.84
N LEU A 71 17.36 -9.24 -9.11
CA LEU A 71 17.93 -9.19 -7.76
C LEU A 71 19.35 -8.61 -7.79
N GLN A 72 20.18 -9.03 -8.74
CA GLN A 72 21.55 -8.52 -8.87
C GLN A 72 21.56 -7.02 -9.17
N THR A 73 20.76 -6.57 -10.13
CA THR A 73 20.59 -5.14 -10.46
C THR A 73 20.13 -4.34 -9.24
N ALA A 74 19.12 -4.80 -8.52
CA ALA A 74 18.62 -4.12 -7.32
C ALA A 74 19.70 -4.02 -6.22
N ARG A 75 20.52 -5.06 -6.06
CA ARG A 75 21.63 -5.07 -5.10
C ARG A 75 22.73 -4.09 -5.48
N GLU A 76 23.10 -4.03 -6.75
CA GLU A 76 24.10 -3.09 -7.26
C GLU A 76 23.67 -1.64 -7.05
N LEU A 77 22.41 -1.32 -7.36
CA LEU A 77 21.83 0.00 -7.11
C LEU A 77 21.88 0.36 -5.62
N LEU A 78 21.49 -0.56 -4.72
CA LEU A 78 21.60 -0.30 -3.28
C LEU A 78 23.03 -0.07 -2.81
N ARG A 79 24.00 -0.87 -3.28
CA ARG A 79 25.42 -0.70 -2.94
C ARG A 79 25.96 0.64 -3.41
N ALA A 80 25.61 1.07 -4.63
CA ALA A 80 25.98 2.37 -5.16
C ALA A 80 25.50 3.55 -4.28
N HIS A 81 24.45 3.35 -3.49
CA HIS A 81 23.92 4.33 -2.55
C HIS A 81 24.23 4.01 -1.06
N GLY A 82 25.28 3.21 -0.79
CA GLY A 82 25.77 2.93 0.56
C GLY A 82 24.86 2.02 1.40
N ALA A 83 23.99 1.24 0.75
CA ALA A 83 23.03 0.36 1.41
C ALA A 83 23.48 -1.12 1.41
N ASP A 84 24.77 -1.41 1.57
CA ASP A 84 25.37 -2.74 1.45
C ASP A 84 24.70 -3.81 2.32
N ARG A 85 24.40 -3.47 3.57
CA ARG A 85 23.76 -4.40 4.49
C ARG A 85 22.38 -4.83 3.98
N ILE A 86 21.60 -3.87 3.48
CA ILE A 86 20.26 -4.13 2.92
C ILE A 86 20.37 -4.92 1.62
N ALA A 87 21.34 -4.59 0.76
CA ALA A 87 21.56 -5.29 -0.50
C ALA A 87 21.79 -6.80 -0.26
N ARG A 88 22.60 -7.18 0.73
CA ARG A 88 22.86 -8.61 1.04
C ARG A 88 21.61 -9.37 1.43
N GLU A 89 20.71 -8.73 2.16
CA GLU A 89 19.48 -9.36 2.68
C GLU A 89 18.31 -9.29 1.68
N LEU A 90 18.41 -8.42 0.66
CA LEU A 90 17.35 -8.20 -0.31
C LEU A 90 17.00 -9.50 -1.06
N ARG A 91 15.71 -9.71 -1.28
CA ARG A 91 15.12 -10.74 -2.12
C ARG A 91 14.11 -10.13 -3.08
N VAL A 92 13.98 -10.74 -4.25
CA VAL A 92 12.97 -10.41 -5.25
C VAL A 92 12.15 -11.68 -5.52
N GLU A 93 10.84 -11.54 -5.59
CA GLU A 93 9.91 -12.63 -5.91
C GLU A 93 8.85 -12.20 -6.92
N TRP A 94 8.28 -13.19 -7.61
CA TRP A 94 7.07 -13.02 -8.41
C TRP A 94 5.86 -13.50 -7.61
N ASN A 95 4.92 -12.60 -7.34
CA ASN A 95 3.79 -12.87 -6.45
C ASN A 95 2.47 -12.80 -7.21
N SER A 96 1.93 -13.96 -7.57
CA SER A 96 0.66 -14.09 -8.31
C SER A 96 -0.58 -13.61 -7.53
N ARG A 97 -0.44 -13.29 -6.24
CA ARG A 97 -1.50 -12.68 -5.42
C ARG A 97 -1.62 -11.17 -5.65
N LEU A 98 -0.60 -10.52 -6.24
CA LEU A 98 -0.72 -9.14 -6.71
C LEU A 98 -1.64 -9.14 -7.94
N LYS A 99 -2.71 -8.35 -7.89
CA LYS A 99 -3.72 -8.25 -8.96
C LYS A 99 -3.79 -6.86 -9.57
N THR A 100 -3.72 -5.82 -8.73
CA THR A 100 -3.87 -4.43 -9.15
C THR A 100 -2.59 -3.62 -9.01
N ALA A 101 -1.64 -4.09 -8.21
CA ALA A 101 -0.34 -3.46 -8.03
C ALA A 101 0.68 -4.13 -8.95
N ALA A 102 1.57 -3.33 -9.54
CA ALA A 102 2.69 -3.81 -10.35
C ALA A 102 3.79 -4.41 -9.48
N GLY A 103 4.03 -3.80 -8.32
CA GLY A 103 5.02 -4.24 -7.35
C GLY A 103 4.59 -3.93 -5.92
N ARG A 104 5.39 -4.43 -4.98
CA ARG A 104 5.31 -4.09 -3.57
C ARG A 104 6.67 -4.26 -2.89
N ALA A 105 7.07 -3.27 -2.12
CA ALA A 105 8.20 -3.33 -1.20
C ALA A 105 7.78 -3.68 0.24
N ASP A 106 8.55 -4.56 0.88
CA ASP A 106 8.53 -4.79 2.34
C ASP A 106 9.92 -4.53 2.93
N TYR A 107 10.06 -3.39 3.62
CA TYR A 107 11.31 -3.00 4.25
C TYR A 107 11.70 -3.89 5.43
N CYS A 108 10.75 -4.50 6.15
CA CYS A 108 11.09 -5.35 7.29
C CYS A 108 11.66 -6.69 6.81
N GLN A 109 11.08 -7.25 5.76
CA GLN A 109 11.48 -8.54 5.19
C GLN A 109 12.57 -8.45 4.11
N LYS A 110 12.98 -7.23 3.74
CA LYS A 110 13.90 -6.95 2.63
C LYS A 110 13.44 -7.64 1.35
N LEU A 111 12.15 -7.48 1.04
CA LEU A 111 11.50 -8.21 -0.04
C LEU A 111 10.87 -7.23 -1.02
N ILE A 112 11.10 -7.45 -2.30
CA ILE A 112 10.33 -6.84 -3.38
C ILE A 112 9.52 -7.95 -4.05
N SER A 113 8.20 -7.78 -4.09
CA SER A 113 7.28 -8.67 -4.80
C SER A 113 6.83 -7.98 -6.08
N LEU A 114 7.00 -8.63 -7.23
CA LEU A 114 6.55 -8.15 -8.53
C LEU A 114 5.33 -8.94 -9.02
N ASN A 115 4.44 -8.28 -9.75
CA ASN A 115 3.27 -8.92 -10.34
C ASN A 115 3.69 -9.66 -11.62
N PRO A 116 3.43 -10.98 -11.76
CA PRO A 116 3.73 -11.73 -12.97
C PRO A 116 3.10 -11.15 -14.25
N GLN A 117 2.01 -10.38 -14.16
CA GLN A 117 1.42 -9.72 -15.32
C GLN A 117 2.37 -8.70 -15.99
N LEU A 118 3.46 -8.31 -15.33
CA LEU A 118 4.51 -7.49 -15.94
C LEU A 118 5.25 -8.21 -17.09
N PHE A 119 5.15 -9.54 -17.24
CA PHE A 119 5.68 -10.22 -18.41
C PHE A 119 5.01 -9.78 -19.72
N GLU A 120 3.78 -9.26 -19.66
CA GLU A 120 3.12 -8.63 -20.82
C GLU A 120 3.63 -7.20 -21.10
N HIS A 121 4.43 -6.64 -20.19
CA HIS A 121 4.97 -5.27 -20.24
C HIS A 121 6.46 -5.24 -19.81
N PRO A 122 7.37 -5.90 -20.55
CA PRO A 122 8.75 -6.10 -20.12
C PRO A 122 9.53 -4.81 -19.87
N THR A 123 9.20 -3.73 -20.59
CA THR A 123 9.80 -2.39 -20.40
C THR A 123 9.49 -1.79 -19.03
N GLU A 124 8.43 -2.25 -18.36
CA GLU A 124 7.97 -1.73 -17.07
C GLU A 124 8.54 -2.50 -15.88
N ILE A 125 9.21 -3.64 -16.12
CA ILE A 125 9.79 -4.48 -15.07
C ILE A 125 10.89 -3.73 -14.31
N ASP A 126 11.89 -3.20 -15.02
CA ASP A 126 13.00 -2.46 -14.40
C ASP A 126 12.50 -1.19 -13.69
N ARG A 127 11.59 -0.47 -14.34
CA ARG A 127 10.94 0.71 -13.76
C ARG A 127 10.21 0.38 -12.46
N THR A 128 9.39 -0.68 -12.44
CA THR A 128 8.67 -1.13 -11.24
C THR A 128 9.64 -1.60 -10.15
N LEU A 129 10.70 -2.32 -10.52
CA LEU A 129 11.73 -2.75 -9.57
C LEU A 129 12.36 -1.54 -8.87
N ARG A 130 12.77 -0.51 -9.62
CA ARG A 130 13.34 0.73 -9.08
C ARG A 130 12.34 1.50 -8.22
N HIS A 131 11.05 1.53 -8.61
CA HIS A 131 9.98 2.13 -7.81
C HIS A 131 9.88 1.50 -6.42
N GLU A 132 9.84 0.16 -6.36
CA GLU A 132 9.76 -0.57 -5.10
C GLU A 132 11.06 -0.44 -4.30
N LEU A 133 12.21 -0.45 -4.98
CA LEU A 133 13.52 -0.25 -4.35
C LEU A 133 13.65 1.15 -3.73
N ALA A 134 13.04 2.18 -4.34
CA ALA A 134 13.01 3.53 -3.79
C ALA A 134 12.31 3.59 -2.43
N HIS A 135 11.26 2.80 -2.20
CA HIS A 135 10.63 2.68 -0.87
C HIS A 135 11.58 2.08 0.15
N ILE A 136 12.34 1.05 -0.23
CA ILE A 136 13.35 0.43 0.64
C ILE A 136 14.46 1.44 1.00
N LEU A 137 15.00 2.14 0.00
CA LEU A 137 16.09 3.10 0.16
C LEU A 137 15.64 4.33 0.98
N ALA A 138 14.45 4.86 0.72
CA ALA A 138 13.89 5.97 1.48
C ALA A 138 13.68 5.59 2.96
N GLN A 139 13.13 4.41 3.23
CA GLN A 139 12.93 3.94 4.61
C GLN A 139 14.26 3.67 5.33
N LEU A 140 15.30 3.17 4.63
CA LEU A 140 16.64 3.04 5.18
C LEU A 140 17.17 4.39 5.66
N ARG A 141 17.11 5.42 4.81
CA ARG A 141 17.60 6.78 5.12
C ARG A 141 16.82 7.43 6.26
N ALA A 142 15.51 7.17 6.35
CA ALA A 142 14.67 7.68 7.42
C ALA A 142 14.85 6.95 8.76
N GLY A 143 15.43 5.74 8.73
CA GLY A 143 15.63 4.91 9.91
C GLY A 143 14.31 4.47 10.54
N ARG A 144 14.09 4.84 11.81
CA ARG A 144 12.84 4.53 12.55
C ARG A 144 11.71 5.54 12.29
N ARG A 145 11.99 6.63 11.59
CA ARG A 145 10.98 7.63 11.26
C ARG A 145 10.01 7.07 10.22
N ARG A 146 8.75 7.48 10.33
CA ARG A 146 7.74 7.15 9.32
C ARG A 146 8.02 7.96 8.06
N VAL A 147 8.19 7.27 6.94
CA VAL A 147 8.22 7.89 5.61
C VAL A 147 6.79 8.01 5.09
N LEU A 148 6.44 9.17 4.54
CA LEU A 148 5.16 9.34 3.85
C LEU A 148 5.20 8.54 2.54
N PRO A 149 4.11 7.82 2.18
CA PRO A 149 4.04 7.17 0.88
C PRO A 149 4.27 8.20 -0.23
N HIS A 150 5.28 7.97 -1.07
CA HIS A 150 5.65 8.85 -2.17
C HIS A 150 6.02 10.29 -1.74
N GLY A 151 6.53 10.45 -0.51
CA GLY A 151 6.97 11.72 0.06
C GLY A 151 8.28 12.26 -0.53
N ALA A 152 8.87 13.28 0.12
CA ALA A 152 10.14 13.87 -0.33
C ALA A 152 11.29 12.86 -0.31
N GLU A 153 11.38 12.03 0.73
CA GLU A 153 12.43 11.01 0.85
C GLU A 153 12.33 9.95 -0.24
N TRP A 154 11.11 9.56 -0.60
CA TRP A 154 10.87 8.62 -1.69
C TRP A 154 11.21 9.24 -3.05
N ARG A 155 10.79 10.48 -3.31
CA ARG A 155 11.12 11.19 -4.56
C ARG A 155 12.63 11.34 -4.74
N GLN A 156 13.36 11.66 -3.67
CA GLN A 156 14.82 11.71 -3.73
C GLN A 156 15.41 10.34 -4.07
N ALA A 157 14.91 9.26 -3.44
CA ALA A 157 15.36 7.91 -3.77
C ALA A 157 15.04 7.53 -5.23
N CYS A 158 13.91 7.98 -5.79
CA CYS A 158 13.59 7.81 -7.21
C CYS A 158 14.58 8.52 -8.13
N CYS A 159 14.93 9.77 -7.84
CA CYS A 159 15.96 10.50 -8.60
C CYS A 159 17.29 9.75 -8.58
N ASP A 160 17.73 9.32 -7.39
CA ASP A 160 19.00 8.61 -7.21
C ASP A 160 19.02 7.27 -7.98
N LEU A 161 17.88 6.59 -8.04
CA LEU A 161 17.71 5.31 -8.75
C LEU A 161 17.43 5.48 -10.25
N GLY A 162 17.46 6.70 -10.80
CA GLY A 162 17.30 6.96 -12.24
C GLY A 162 15.85 6.96 -12.73
N ILE A 163 14.87 7.14 -11.84
CA ILE A 163 13.43 7.22 -12.16
C ILE A 163 12.83 8.54 -11.64
N ALA A 164 13.47 9.67 -11.93
CA ALA A 164 13.09 10.99 -11.39
C ALA A 164 11.64 11.41 -11.73
N ASP A 165 11.14 11.04 -12.92
CA ASP A 165 9.79 11.38 -13.39
C ASP A 165 8.71 10.34 -13.00
N GLU A 166 9.02 9.51 -12.00
CA GLU A 166 8.11 8.45 -11.57
C GLU A 166 6.83 9.00 -10.96
N LYS A 167 5.69 8.60 -11.52
CA LYS A 167 4.37 8.98 -10.99
C LYS A 167 3.99 7.99 -9.91
N ARG A 168 3.29 8.47 -8.86
CA ARG A 168 2.75 7.63 -7.78
C ARG A 168 1.98 6.41 -8.30
N CYS A 169 1.26 6.56 -9.41
CA CYS A 169 0.46 5.52 -10.04
C CYS A 169 0.91 5.34 -11.48
N HIS A 170 1.42 4.15 -11.78
CA HIS A 170 1.54 3.65 -13.14
C HIS A 170 0.26 2.89 -13.45
N ASN A 171 -0.56 3.43 -14.35
CA ASN A 171 -1.77 2.76 -14.82
C ASN A 171 -1.35 1.70 -15.84
N LEU A 172 -0.88 0.56 -15.35
CA LEU A 172 -0.77 -0.63 -16.18
C LEU A 172 -2.17 -1.26 -16.27
N PRO A 173 -2.65 -1.62 -17.48
CA PRO A 173 -3.96 -2.19 -17.68
C PRO A 173 -4.00 -3.66 -17.25
N PHE A 174 -3.61 -3.94 -16.00
CA PHE A 174 -3.73 -5.28 -15.45
C PHE A 174 -5.19 -5.71 -15.48
N LYS A 175 -5.46 -6.91 -16.00
CA LYS A 175 -6.81 -7.49 -16.01
C LYS A 175 -7.29 -7.64 -14.57
N VAL A 176 -8.11 -6.69 -14.11
CA VAL A 176 -8.73 -6.74 -12.78
C VAL A 176 -9.98 -7.61 -12.89
N SER A 177 -10.11 -8.63 -12.04
CA SER A 177 -11.38 -9.34 -11.96
C SER A 177 -12.44 -8.41 -11.35
N GLU A 178 -13.47 -8.10 -12.12
CA GLU A 178 -14.60 -7.36 -11.60
C GLU A 178 -15.32 -8.20 -10.55
N SER A 179 -15.18 -7.78 -9.30
CA SER A 179 -15.92 -8.43 -8.22
C SER A 179 -17.30 -7.79 -8.13
N ALA A 180 -18.34 -8.60 -8.31
CA ALA A 180 -19.72 -8.15 -8.13
C ALA A 180 -19.89 -7.48 -6.75
N ARG A 181 -20.52 -6.30 -6.74
CA ARG A 181 -20.84 -5.58 -5.51
C ARG A 181 -22.09 -6.20 -4.89
N ARG A 182 -21.91 -7.33 -4.21
CA ARG A 182 -23.01 -8.14 -3.65
C ARG A 182 -23.72 -7.42 -2.50
N TYR A 183 -22.98 -6.70 -1.67
CA TYR A 183 -23.54 -6.04 -0.49
C TYR A 183 -23.91 -4.59 -0.79
N VAL A 184 -25.16 -4.22 -0.55
CA VAL A 184 -25.58 -2.80 -0.61
C VAL A 184 -25.90 -2.33 0.79
N TYR A 185 -25.25 -1.23 1.19
CA TYR A 185 -25.54 -0.54 2.44
C TYR A 185 -26.25 0.78 2.15
N LYS A 186 -27.15 1.20 3.03
CA LYS A 186 -27.90 2.44 2.90
C LYS A 186 -27.69 3.35 4.11
N CYS A 187 -27.54 4.64 3.86
CA CYS A 187 -27.58 5.63 4.94
C CYS A 187 -29.03 5.88 5.36
N PRO A 188 -29.38 5.82 6.66
CA PRO A 188 -30.74 6.07 7.11
C PRO A 188 -31.19 7.52 6.91
N GLN A 189 -30.26 8.49 6.86
CA GLN A 189 -30.58 9.91 6.72
C GLN A 189 -30.76 10.31 5.25
N CYS A 190 -29.71 10.18 4.44
CA CYS A 190 -29.75 10.63 3.05
C CYS A 190 -30.20 9.56 2.05
N GLN A 191 -30.49 8.33 2.51
CA GLN A 191 -30.95 7.22 1.68
C GLN A 191 -30.00 6.83 0.54
N ARG A 192 -28.74 7.29 0.56
CA ARG A 192 -27.73 6.93 -0.44
C ARG A 192 -27.30 5.49 -0.28
N ASP A 193 -27.12 4.81 -1.42
CA ASP A 193 -26.60 3.45 -1.49
C ASP A 193 -25.08 3.42 -1.58
N PHE A 194 -24.50 2.44 -0.90
CA PHE A 194 -23.07 2.21 -0.77
C PHE A 194 -22.79 0.75 -1.14
N PRO A 195 -22.68 0.44 -2.43
CA PRO A 195 -22.41 -0.92 -2.89
C PRO A 195 -20.96 -1.33 -2.56
N ARG A 196 -20.79 -2.58 -2.12
CA ARG A 196 -19.55 -3.16 -1.60
C ARG A 196 -19.39 -4.61 -2.03
N VAL A 197 -18.14 -4.98 -2.32
CA VAL A 197 -17.76 -6.37 -2.63
C VAL A 197 -17.70 -7.24 -1.37
N ARG A 198 -17.34 -6.65 -0.22
CA ARG A 198 -17.21 -7.34 1.06
C ARG A 198 -18.08 -6.68 2.12
N ARG A 199 -18.52 -7.48 3.10
CA ARG A 199 -19.24 -6.98 4.27
C ARG A 199 -18.37 -6.00 5.07
N ILE A 200 -18.99 -4.93 5.55
CA ILE A 200 -18.39 -3.99 6.47
C ILE A 200 -18.36 -4.65 7.86
N MET A 201 -17.16 -4.91 8.38
CA MET A 201 -16.96 -5.52 9.71
C MET A 201 -16.94 -4.50 10.85
N ARG A 202 -16.71 -3.22 10.54
CA ARG A 202 -16.63 -2.11 11.52
C ARG A 202 -17.82 -1.17 11.38
N ALA A 203 -18.11 -0.36 12.39
CA ALA A 203 -19.11 0.69 12.22
C ALA A 203 -18.58 1.73 11.22
N VAL A 204 -19.34 1.97 10.14
CA VAL A 204 -19.06 2.97 9.11
C VAL A 204 -20.30 3.83 8.93
N ALA A 205 -20.11 5.14 8.82
CA ALA A 205 -21.18 6.10 8.62
C ALA A 205 -21.05 6.82 7.27
N CYS A 206 -22.14 7.43 6.82
CA CYS A 206 -22.13 8.29 5.64
C CYS A 206 -21.28 9.53 5.88
N LEU A 207 -20.13 9.63 5.21
CA LEU A 207 -19.23 10.77 5.36
C LEU A 207 -19.90 12.11 5.01
N ALA A 208 -20.78 12.14 4.01
CA ALA A 208 -21.50 13.36 3.64
C ALA A 208 -22.37 13.87 4.79
N CYS A 209 -23.14 12.98 5.43
CA CYS A 209 -23.96 13.33 6.59
C CYS A 209 -23.10 13.66 7.82
N CYS A 210 -22.02 12.92 8.08
CA CYS A 210 -21.09 13.25 9.15
C CYS A 210 -20.46 14.64 8.97
N ARG A 211 -20.09 15.02 7.74
CA ARG A 211 -19.58 16.36 7.43
C ARG A 211 -20.64 17.44 7.64
N ALA A 212 -21.87 17.18 7.19
CA ALA A 212 -22.97 18.13 7.32
C ALA A 212 -23.43 18.35 8.77
N HIS A 213 -23.35 17.33 9.63
CA HIS A 213 -24.00 17.37 10.95
C HIS A 213 -23.08 17.13 12.15
N ASN A 214 -21.83 16.71 11.94
CA ASN A 214 -20.89 16.38 13.01
C ASN A 214 -19.43 16.71 12.65
N GLY A 215 -19.21 17.74 11.81
CA GLY A 215 -17.85 18.20 11.45
C GLY A 215 -16.97 17.16 10.74
N GLY A 216 -17.55 16.07 10.25
CA GLY A 216 -16.82 14.96 9.62
C GLY A 216 -16.50 13.80 10.56
N GLU A 217 -16.73 13.96 11.87
CA GLU A 217 -16.56 12.90 12.85
C GLU A 217 -17.67 11.85 12.74
N PHE A 218 -17.34 10.61 13.09
CA PHE A 218 -18.30 9.52 13.05
C PHE A 218 -19.52 9.81 13.93
N ASP A 219 -20.71 9.66 13.37
CA ASP A 219 -21.98 9.74 14.10
C ASP A 219 -22.80 8.48 13.85
N ALA A 220 -23.26 7.84 14.94
CA ALA A 220 -24.04 6.62 14.91
C ALA A 220 -25.38 6.78 14.17
N ARG A 221 -25.95 7.99 14.14
CA ARG A 221 -27.18 8.30 13.39
C ARG A 221 -27.02 8.05 11.89
N PHE A 222 -25.82 8.22 11.36
CA PHE A 222 -25.54 8.05 9.93
C PHE A 222 -24.85 6.72 9.61
N ARG A 223 -24.82 5.78 10.59
CA ARG A 223 -24.26 4.45 10.41
C ARG A 223 -24.98 3.72 9.28
N LEU A 224 -24.19 3.19 8.35
CA LEU A 224 -24.67 2.47 7.19
C LEU A 224 -25.31 1.14 7.60
N LYS A 225 -26.52 0.87 7.08
CA LYS A 225 -27.27 -0.36 7.33
C LYS A 225 -27.26 -1.24 6.08
N LEU A 226 -27.00 -2.54 6.24
CA LEU A 226 -27.05 -3.49 5.13
C LEU A 226 -28.50 -3.68 4.68
N VAL A 227 -28.77 -3.53 3.38
CA VAL A 227 -30.12 -3.66 2.80
C VAL A 227 -30.24 -4.76 1.75
N ARG A 228 -29.13 -5.19 1.12
CA ARG A 228 -29.12 -6.28 0.13
C ARG A 228 -27.83 -7.11 0.20
N LEU A 229 -27.97 -8.43 -0.02
CA LEU A 229 -26.90 -9.43 -0.11
C LEU A 229 -26.50 -9.74 -1.55
#